data_AF-A0A1X0R601-F1
#
_entry.id   AF-A0A1X0R601-F1
#
_cell.length_a   1.000
_cell.length_b   1.000
_cell.length_c   1.000
_cell.angle_alpha   90.00
_cell.angle_beta   90.00
_cell.angle_gamma   90.00
#
_symmetry.space_group_name_H-M   'P 1'
#
loop_
_entity.id
_entity.type
_entity.pdbx_description
1 polymer ?
#
loop_
_entity_poly.entity_id
_entity_poly.type
_entity_poly.pdbx_seq_one_letter_code
_entity_poly.pdbx_strand_id
1 'polypeptide(L)'
;MYFWLQRCSICLDQTYNLCLESCRDQFCKDCFSRYIEETVNQSWGLGVTRIKCPVCQEIINQAEWSRYVSPEIVAKYNKYNQPYRPYSRYCITCQHSISPCQSPNAQGISRESRLANIANDLDLLSKSAKNTSLSILIHEATQHFLSTCQKGSTFRVGRTQELCHQVIPILHQVVLNQMDLYCLASSISKQLVALEIIPEAWKHAQFRHISYFPMEICMNCGDTLCLQCGETAHLGLGCLDYLKAKLKRSTDAELISTIQWKLNNTRPCPNCSVMINRDEGCNKVDCLQCGYRFCWKCGSAWTQAELGVPDMHAIDARRQSIQTL
;
A
#
# COMPACT_ATOMS: atom_id res chain seq x y z
N MET A 1 -47.48 16.78 -12.15
CA MET A 1 -46.43 17.25 -11.22
C MET A 1 -45.20 16.34 -11.38
N TYR A 2 -44.39 16.55 -12.43
CA TYR A 2 -43.27 15.66 -12.82
C TYR A 2 -41.95 16.41 -13.11
N PHE A 3 -41.82 17.68 -12.71
CA PHE A 3 -40.69 18.53 -13.09
C PHE A 3 -39.33 18.10 -12.50
N TRP A 4 -39.33 17.42 -11.34
CA TRP A 4 -38.11 16.93 -10.68
C TRP A 4 -37.55 15.65 -11.30
N LEU A 5 -38.38 14.89 -12.01
CA LEU A 5 -38.00 13.65 -12.68
C LEU A 5 -37.31 13.91 -14.02
N GLN A 6 -37.08 15.17 -14.42
CA GLN A 6 -36.47 15.53 -15.70
C GLN A 6 -35.09 16.18 -15.62
N ARG A 7 -34.52 16.36 -14.43
CA ARG A 7 -33.24 17.07 -14.27
C ARG A 7 -32.11 16.13 -13.89
N CYS A 8 -30.89 16.49 -14.31
CA CYS A 8 -29.69 15.78 -13.92
C CYS A 8 -29.49 15.79 -12.41
N SER A 9 -29.24 14.63 -11.80
CA SER A 9 -29.01 14.50 -10.35
C SER A 9 -27.68 15.07 -9.84
N ILE A 10 -26.81 15.58 -10.72
CA ILE A 10 -25.56 16.25 -10.35
C ILE A 10 -25.75 17.78 -10.37
N CYS A 11 -26.12 18.36 -11.52
CA CYS A 11 -26.21 19.82 -11.65
C CYS A 11 -27.58 20.40 -11.30
N LEU A 12 -28.63 19.58 -11.23
CA LEU A 12 -30.03 19.98 -10.98
C LEU A 12 -30.58 21.04 -11.95
N ASP A 13 -29.90 21.24 -13.08
CA ASP A 13 -30.19 22.29 -14.06
C ASP A 13 -30.61 21.69 -15.41
N GLN A 14 -29.69 20.99 -16.07
CA GLN A 14 -29.93 20.40 -17.39
C GLN A 14 -30.92 19.23 -17.35
N THR A 15 -31.65 19.05 -18.44
CA THR A 15 -32.46 17.84 -18.64
C THR A 15 -31.57 16.60 -18.73
N TYR A 16 -31.95 15.52 -18.04
CA TYR A 16 -31.19 14.27 -18.13
C TYR A 16 -31.23 13.73 -19.56
N ASN A 17 -30.11 13.16 -20.01
CA ASN A 17 -30.00 12.46 -21.29
C ASN A 17 -29.19 11.15 -21.16
N LEU A 18 -28.95 10.73 -19.92
CA LEU A 18 -28.27 9.51 -19.53
C LEU A 18 -29.01 8.91 -18.34
N CYS A 19 -29.19 7.59 -18.36
CA CYS A 19 -29.79 6.82 -17.26
C CYS A 19 -28.94 5.58 -17.05
N LEU A 20 -28.50 5.33 -15.81
CA LEU A 20 -27.67 4.18 -15.50
C LEU A 20 -28.45 2.87 -15.60
N GLU A 21 -27.85 1.83 -16.18
CA GLU A 21 -28.49 0.53 -16.42
C GLU A 21 -28.82 -0.18 -15.10
N SER A 22 -27.92 -0.13 -14.12
CA SER A 22 -28.05 -0.81 -12.83
C SER A 22 -29.02 -0.11 -11.88
N CYS A 23 -28.74 1.15 -11.51
CA CYS A 23 -29.48 1.85 -10.47
C CYS A 23 -30.58 2.80 -10.98
N ARG A 24 -30.67 3.02 -12.30
CA ARG A 24 -31.63 3.93 -12.95
C ARG A 24 -31.50 5.41 -12.58
N ASP A 25 -30.42 5.81 -11.90
CA ASP A 25 -30.13 7.23 -11.64
C ASP A 25 -29.85 7.98 -12.96
N GLN A 26 -30.28 9.24 -13.00
CA GLN A 26 -30.38 10.04 -14.22
C GLN A 26 -29.43 11.24 -14.18
N PHE A 27 -28.69 11.44 -15.28
CA PHE A 27 -27.69 12.51 -15.39
C PHE A 27 -27.72 13.16 -16.77
N CYS A 28 -27.14 14.36 -16.88
CA CYS A 28 -26.71 14.85 -18.18
C CYS A 28 -25.32 14.26 -18.49
N LYS A 29 -25.04 14.05 -19.77
CA LYS A 29 -23.79 13.47 -20.26
C LYS A 29 -22.56 14.23 -19.78
N ASP A 30 -22.62 15.56 -19.78
CA ASP A 30 -21.48 16.41 -19.38
C ASP A 30 -21.09 16.21 -17.92
N CYS A 31 -22.07 16.24 -17.01
CA CYS A 31 -21.80 16.06 -15.58
C CYS A 31 -21.29 14.65 -15.28
N PHE A 32 -21.89 13.62 -15.89
CA PHE A 32 -21.45 12.26 -15.68
C PHE A 32 -20.03 12.03 -16.24
N SER A 33 -19.75 12.53 -17.44
CA SER A 33 -18.42 12.46 -18.07
C SER A 33 -17.34 13.12 -17.21
N ARG A 34 -17.56 14.37 -16.78
CA ARG A 34 -16.61 15.08 -15.89
C ARG A 34 -16.38 14.35 -14.57
N TYR A 35 -17.44 13.82 -13.95
CA TYR A 35 -17.31 13.03 -12.73
C TYR A 35 -16.40 11.80 -12.93
N ILE A 36 -16.58 11.06 -14.03
CA ILE A 36 -15.72 9.91 -14.34
C ILE A 36 -14.29 10.37 -14.58
N GLU A 37 -14.08 11.42 -15.37
CA GLU A 37 -12.76 11.96 -15.67
C GLU A 37 -12.03 12.38 -14.39
N GLU A 38 -12.67 13.14 -13.52
CA GLU A 38 -12.13 13.54 -12.21
C GLU A 38 -11.80 12.33 -11.34
N THR A 39 -12.71 11.35 -11.26
CA THR A 39 -12.49 10.13 -10.48
C THR A 39 -11.26 9.37 -10.99
N VAL A 40 -11.17 9.13 -12.30
CA VAL A 40 -10.01 8.46 -12.92
C VAL A 40 -8.74 9.29 -12.74
N ASN A 41 -8.83 10.60 -12.88
CA ASN A 41 -7.71 11.53 -12.74
C ASN A 41 -7.27 11.74 -11.30
N GLN A 42 -8.01 11.27 -10.29
CA GLN A 42 -7.61 11.27 -8.88
C GLN A 42 -7.19 9.86 -8.40
N SER A 43 -7.40 8.84 -9.22
CA SER A 43 -7.11 7.42 -8.92
C SER A 43 -5.64 7.06 -9.17
N TRP A 44 -4.71 7.61 -8.38
CA TRP A 44 -3.26 7.36 -8.57
C TRP A 44 -2.67 6.25 -7.70
N GLY A 45 -3.51 5.65 -6.86
CA GLY A 45 -3.14 4.61 -5.92
C GLY A 45 -2.77 3.26 -6.55
N LEU A 46 -2.35 2.31 -5.71
CA LEU A 46 -2.30 0.89 -6.09
C LEU A 46 -3.64 0.18 -5.82
N GLY A 47 -4.60 0.86 -5.18
CA GLY A 47 -5.96 0.35 -5.01
C GLY A 47 -6.78 0.43 -6.29
N VAL A 48 -7.58 -0.62 -6.55
CA VAL A 48 -8.56 -0.58 -7.63
C VAL A 48 -9.64 0.44 -7.29
N THR A 49 -9.75 1.50 -8.08
CA THR A 49 -10.80 2.50 -7.89
C THR A 49 -12.03 2.07 -8.67
N ARG A 50 -13.02 1.51 -7.98
CA ARG A 50 -14.29 1.13 -8.61
C ARG A 50 -15.13 2.39 -8.82
N ILE A 51 -15.48 2.67 -10.07
CA ILE A 51 -16.41 3.75 -10.42
C ILE A 51 -17.78 3.44 -9.81
N LYS A 52 -18.34 4.42 -9.10
CA LYS A 52 -19.64 4.31 -8.44
C LYS A 52 -20.61 5.37 -8.94
N CYS A 53 -21.90 5.13 -8.79
CA CYS A 53 -22.93 6.15 -8.98
C CYS A 53 -22.72 7.31 -7.99
N PRO A 54 -22.70 8.58 -8.45
CA PRO A 54 -22.60 9.75 -7.58
C PRO A 54 -23.70 9.84 -6.51
N VAL A 55 -24.87 9.25 -6.80
CA VAL A 55 -26.07 9.33 -5.95
C VAL A 55 -26.17 8.11 -5.04
N CYS A 56 -26.42 6.93 -5.60
CA CYS A 56 -26.68 5.72 -4.81
C CYS A 56 -25.43 4.93 -4.39
N GLN A 57 -24.24 5.30 -4.87
CA GLN A 57 -22.95 4.63 -4.58
C GLN A 57 -22.81 3.18 -5.09
N GLU A 58 -23.75 2.71 -5.92
CA GLU A 58 -23.65 1.40 -6.59
C GLU A 58 -22.49 1.39 -7.60
N ILE A 59 -21.80 0.26 -7.74
CA ILE A 59 -20.65 0.13 -8.66
C ILE A 59 -21.16 0.06 -10.10
N ILE A 60 -20.62 0.92 -10.97
CA ILE A 60 -20.98 0.99 -12.37
C ILE A 60 -20.01 0.12 -13.18
N ASN A 61 -20.55 -0.70 -14.08
CA ASN A 61 -19.72 -1.55 -14.95
C ASN A 61 -18.91 -0.69 -15.93
N GLN A 62 -17.66 -1.08 -16.18
CA GLN A 62 -16.80 -0.40 -17.17
C GLN A 62 -17.40 -0.36 -18.57
N ALA A 63 -18.09 -1.41 -19.02
CA ALA A 63 -18.74 -1.43 -20.32
C ALA A 63 -19.83 -0.35 -20.47
N GLU A 64 -20.35 0.17 -19.36
CA GLU A 64 -21.35 1.23 -19.34
C GLU A 64 -20.69 2.62 -19.28
N TRP A 65 -19.90 2.91 -18.24
CA TRP A 65 -19.35 4.27 -18.06
C TRP A 65 -18.35 4.65 -19.15
N SER A 66 -17.66 3.68 -19.76
CA SER A 66 -16.72 3.93 -20.87
C SER A 66 -17.36 4.51 -22.12
N ARG A 67 -18.69 4.38 -22.29
CA ARG A 67 -19.44 4.96 -23.42
C ARG A 67 -19.54 6.50 -23.35
N TYR A 68 -19.24 7.08 -22.18
CA TYR A 68 -19.47 8.49 -21.89
C TYR A 68 -18.18 9.30 -21.68
N VAL A 69 -17.01 8.69 -21.85
CA VAL A 69 -15.70 9.33 -21.73
C VAL A 69 -14.81 8.98 -22.92
N SER A 70 -13.70 9.71 -23.09
CA SER A 70 -12.77 9.43 -24.18
C SER A 70 -12.03 8.09 -24.01
N PRO A 71 -11.56 7.46 -25.11
CA PRO A 71 -10.72 6.27 -25.04
C PRO A 71 -9.45 6.46 -24.21
N GLU A 72 -8.92 7.69 -24.14
CA GLU A 72 -7.73 8.03 -23.35
C GLU A 72 -7.99 7.86 -21.85
N ILE A 73 -9.16 8.28 -21.37
CA ILE A 73 -9.58 8.12 -19.97
C ILE A 73 -9.76 6.64 -19.64
N VAL A 74 -10.34 5.86 -20.54
CA VAL A 74 -10.48 4.40 -20.39
C VAL A 74 -9.11 3.72 -20.34
N ALA A 75 -8.18 4.09 -21.24
CA ALA A 75 -6.82 3.57 -21.26
C ALA A 75 -6.06 3.92 -19.97
N LYS A 76 -6.22 5.15 -19.47
CA LYS A 76 -5.66 5.59 -18.18
C LYS A 76 -6.20 4.75 -17.03
N TYR A 77 -7.53 4.59 -16.93
CA TYR A 77 -8.15 3.73 -15.93
C TYR A 77 -7.60 2.30 -15.97
N ASN A 78 -7.54 1.71 -17.17
CA ASN A 78 -7.02 0.34 -17.36
C ASN A 78 -5.57 0.22 -16.90
N LYS A 79 -4.72 1.20 -17.23
CA LYS A 79 -3.30 1.22 -16.84
C LYS A 79 -3.11 1.26 -15.32
N TYR A 80 -3.90 2.06 -14.60
CA TYR A 80 -3.73 2.21 -13.14
C TYR A 80 -4.43 1.12 -12.32
N ASN A 81 -5.42 0.43 -12.89
CA ASN A 81 -6.16 -0.65 -12.25
C ASN A 81 -5.75 -2.06 -12.72
N GLN A 82 -4.58 -2.21 -13.35
CA GLN A 82 -4.07 -3.53 -13.75
C GLN A 82 -3.84 -4.44 -12.53
N PRO A 83 -4.16 -5.75 -12.63
CA PRO A 83 -3.87 -6.70 -11.56
C PRO A 83 -2.36 -6.81 -11.33
N TYR A 84 -1.96 -6.99 -10.07
CA TYR A 84 -0.56 -7.12 -9.65
C TYR A 84 0.32 -5.91 -9.99
N ARG A 85 -0.26 -4.70 -10.05
CA ARG A 85 0.52 -3.47 -10.24
C ARG A 85 1.51 -3.28 -9.08
N PRO A 86 2.83 -3.29 -9.32
CA PRO A 86 3.82 -3.16 -8.26
C PRO A 86 3.91 -1.74 -7.73
N TYR A 87 4.16 -1.64 -6.44
CA TYR A 87 4.64 -0.40 -5.84
C TYR A 87 6.01 -0.10 -6.41
N SER A 88 6.26 1.15 -6.77
CA SER A 88 7.54 1.57 -7.30
C SER A 88 7.98 2.91 -6.73
N ARG A 89 9.29 3.08 -6.67
CA ARG A 89 9.99 4.34 -6.38
C ARG A 89 11.03 4.58 -7.46
N TYR A 90 11.47 5.82 -7.60
CA TYR A 90 12.57 6.15 -8.49
C TYR A 90 13.87 6.27 -7.68
N CYS A 91 14.96 5.73 -8.21
CA CYS A 91 16.28 5.90 -7.65
C CYS A 91 16.64 7.39 -7.62
N ILE A 92 17.07 7.91 -6.47
CA ILE A 92 17.45 9.32 -6.32
C ILE A 92 18.66 9.71 -7.18
N THR A 93 19.53 8.75 -7.50
CA THR A 93 20.78 8.99 -8.23
C THR A 93 20.61 8.85 -9.74
N CYS A 94 19.98 7.76 -10.20
CA CYS A 94 19.89 7.44 -11.63
C CYS A 94 18.48 7.48 -12.21
N GLN A 95 17.46 7.81 -11.41
CA GLN A 95 16.04 7.85 -11.82
C GLN A 95 15.50 6.52 -12.37
N HIS A 96 16.19 5.40 -12.17
CA HIS A 96 15.68 4.08 -12.52
C HIS A 96 14.50 3.71 -11.62
N SER A 97 13.44 3.14 -12.20
CA SER A 97 12.26 2.66 -11.47
C SER A 97 12.59 1.38 -10.71
N ILE A 98 12.30 1.35 -9.42
CA ILE A 98 12.59 0.25 -8.52
C ILE A 98 11.28 -0.29 -7.95
N SER A 99 11.06 -1.58 -8.16
CA SER A 99 9.85 -2.30 -7.76
C SER A 99 10.24 -3.53 -6.94
N PRO A 100 10.07 -3.52 -5.60
CA PRO A 100 10.61 -4.55 -4.71
C PRO A 100 9.94 -5.91 -4.89
N CYS A 101 8.62 -5.92 -5.16
CA CYS A 101 7.84 -7.12 -5.39
C CYS A 101 7.34 -7.13 -6.83
N GLN A 102 7.69 -8.17 -7.58
CA GLN A 102 7.19 -8.38 -8.93
C GLN A 102 5.92 -9.24 -8.91
N SER A 103 5.11 -9.13 -9.97
CA SER A 103 3.95 -10.01 -10.15
C SER A 103 4.36 -11.48 -10.03
N PRO A 104 3.54 -12.35 -9.41
CA PRO A 104 3.82 -13.78 -9.31
C PRO A 104 4.16 -14.43 -10.65
N ASN A 105 3.55 -13.93 -11.73
CA ASN A 105 3.70 -14.45 -13.08
C ASN A 105 4.94 -13.90 -13.82
N ALA A 106 5.59 -12.86 -13.31
CA ALA A 106 6.70 -12.19 -14.01
C ALA A 106 7.98 -13.03 -14.06
N GLN A 107 8.16 -13.97 -13.13
CA GLN A 107 9.41 -14.71 -12.96
C GLN A 107 9.41 -16.09 -13.66
N GLY A 108 8.25 -16.58 -14.13
CA GLY A 108 8.14 -17.93 -14.72
C GLY A 108 8.46 -19.09 -13.75
N ILE A 109 8.59 -18.82 -12.45
CA ILE A 109 8.91 -19.82 -11.42
C ILE A 109 7.61 -20.50 -10.98
N SER A 110 7.58 -21.83 -11.03
CA SER A 110 6.45 -22.61 -10.52
C SER A 110 6.27 -22.42 -9.02
N ARG A 111 5.07 -22.70 -8.53
CA ARG A 111 4.77 -22.59 -7.09
C ARG A 111 5.67 -23.52 -6.27
N GLU A 112 5.86 -24.74 -6.74
CA GLU A 112 6.64 -25.78 -6.07
C GLU A 112 8.11 -25.38 -5.97
N SER A 113 8.68 -24.86 -7.07
CA SER A 113 10.05 -24.32 -7.06
C SER A 113 10.17 -23.13 -6.12
N ARG A 114 9.18 -22.24 -6.06
CA ARG A 114 9.18 -21.11 -5.12
C ARG A 114 9.15 -21.57 -3.66
N LEU A 115 8.33 -22.58 -3.32
CA LEU A 115 8.30 -23.16 -1.98
C LEU A 115 9.64 -23.83 -1.61
N ALA A 116 10.26 -24.54 -2.54
CA ALA A 116 11.58 -25.13 -2.35
C ALA A 116 12.67 -24.06 -2.14
N ASN A 117 12.64 -22.97 -2.92
CA ASN A 117 13.56 -21.84 -2.75
C ASN A 117 13.41 -21.19 -1.37
N ILE A 118 12.18 -20.95 -0.91
CA ILE A 118 11.92 -20.41 0.43
C ILE A 118 12.47 -21.35 1.51
N ALA A 119 12.25 -22.67 1.38
CA ALA A 119 12.76 -23.64 2.33
C ALA A 119 14.30 -23.63 2.40
N ASN A 120 14.96 -23.57 1.24
CA ASN A 120 16.42 -23.49 1.15
C ASN A 120 16.95 -22.18 1.75
N ASP A 121 16.30 -21.05 1.45
CA ASP A 121 16.71 -19.74 1.97
C ASP A 121 16.53 -19.66 3.50
N LEU A 122 15.48 -20.28 4.06
CA LEU A 122 15.29 -20.40 5.51
C LEU A 122 16.38 -21.27 6.18
N ASP A 123 16.78 -22.36 5.55
CA ASP A 123 17.89 -23.20 6.03
C ASP A 123 19.23 -22.43 5.98
N LEU A 124 19.50 -21.71 4.90
CA LEU A 124 20.66 -20.82 4.79
C LEU A 124 20.65 -19.72 5.86
N LEU A 125 19.48 -19.14 6.14
CA LEU A 125 19.30 -18.14 7.19
C LEU A 125 19.63 -18.75 8.56
N SER A 126 19.14 -19.97 8.84
CA SER A 126 19.41 -20.70 10.07
C SER A 126 20.89 -21.01 10.26
N LYS A 127 21.59 -21.40 9.19
CA LYS A 127 23.03 -21.69 9.21
C LYS A 127 23.89 -20.43 9.41
N SER A 128 23.39 -19.27 8.99
CA SER A 128 24.09 -17.99 9.08
C SER A 128 23.84 -17.26 10.41
N ALA A 129 22.99 -17.81 11.28
CA ALA A 129 22.64 -17.22 12.57
C ALA A 129 23.81 -17.34 13.57
N LYS A 130 24.21 -16.22 14.18
CA LYS A 130 25.38 -16.16 15.07
C LYS A 130 25.10 -16.59 16.51
N ASN A 131 23.83 -16.65 16.94
CA ASN A 131 23.47 -16.97 18.33
C ASN A 131 22.22 -17.85 18.42
N THR A 132 22.05 -18.52 19.56
CA THR A 132 20.96 -19.46 19.81
C THR A 132 19.58 -18.80 19.75
N SER A 133 19.45 -17.56 20.23
CA SER A 133 18.19 -16.82 20.21
C SER A 133 17.68 -16.58 18.78
N LEU A 134 18.58 -16.23 17.86
CA LEU A 134 18.27 -16.09 16.43
C LEU A 134 17.87 -17.42 15.80
N SER A 135 18.59 -18.50 16.13
CA SER A 135 18.23 -19.84 15.65
C SER A 135 16.83 -20.26 16.09
N ILE A 136 16.39 -19.89 17.30
CA ILE A 136 15.02 -20.15 17.78
C ILE A 136 14.00 -19.38 16.95
N LEU A 137 14.21 -18.08 16.70
CA LEU A 137 13.31 -17.28 15.86
C LEU A 137 13.21 -17.82 14.43
N ILE A 138 14.34 -18.19 13.83
CA ILE A 138 14.36 -18.74 12.47
C ILE A 138 13.68 -20.11 12.44
N HIS A 139 13.86 -20.92 13.48
CA HIS A 139 13.15 -22.19 13.62
C HIS A 139 11.62 -21.96 13.71
N GLU A 140 11.16 -20.99 14.50
CA GLU A 140 9.74 -20.62 14.58
C GLU A 140 9.17 -20.20 13.22
N ALA A 141 9.87 -19.32 12.49
CA ALA A 141 9.51 -18.95 11.12
C ALA A 141 9.43 -20.17 10.18
N THR A 142 10.38 -21.10 10.31
CA THR A 142 10.41 -22.33 9.53
C THR A 142 9.25 -23.25 9.87
N GLN A 143 8.86 -23.37 11.13
CA GLN A 143 7.68 -24.15 11.54
C GLN A 143 6.38 -23.54 11.01
N HIS A 144 6.23 -22.22 11.06
CA HIS A 144 5.08 -21.54 10.44
C HIS A 144 5.02 -21.81 8.93
N PHE A 145 6.16 -21.76 8.26
CA PHE A 145 6.26 -22.08 6.83
C PHE A 145 5.86 -23.52 6.51
N LEU A 146 6.50 -24.49 7.16
CA LEU A 146 6.27 -25.92 6.91
C LEU A 146 4.84 -26.33 7.26
N SER A 147 4.31 -25.91 8.41
CA SER A 147 2.95 -26.25 8.84
C SER A 147 1.88 -25.71 7.88
N THR A 148 2.13 -24.55 7.28
CA THR A 148 1.23 -23.97 6.27
C THR A 148 1.31 -24.70 4.93
N CYS A 149 2.50 -25.16 4.56
CA CYS A 149 2.76 -25.90 3.31
C CYS A 149 2.30 -27.36 3.34
N GLN A 150 2.41 -28.05 4.49
CA GLN A 150 2.12 -29.48 4.62
C GLN A 150 0.63 -29.81 4.81
N LYS A 151 -0.22 -28.85 5.20
CA LYS A 151 -1.65 -29.08 5.48
C LYS A 151 -2.51 -29.27 4.22
N GLY A 152 -2.19 -30.21 3.33
CA GLY A 152 -3.11 -30.76 2.33
C GLY A 152 -2.98 -30.22 0.89
N SER A 153 -3.40 -31.06 -0.05
CA SER A 153 -3.23 -31.02 -1.52
C SER A 153 -3.74 -29.78 -2.26
N THR A 154 -4.35 -28.81 -1.57
CA THR A 154 -4.75 -27.52 -2.15
C THR A 154 -4.35 -26.39 -1.23
N PHE A 155 -3.30 -25.65 -1.61
CA PHE A 155 -2.87 -24.47 -0.88
C PHE A 155 -3.89 -23.35 -1.12
N ARG A 156 -4.82 -23.15 -0.18
CA ARG A 156 -5.87 -22.12 -0.28
C ARG A 156 -5.29 -20.72 -0.07
N VAL A 157 -5.83 -19.73 -0.79
CA VAL A 157 -5.52 -18.29 -0.71
C VAL A 157 -5.26 -17.78 0.72
N GLY A 158 -6.16 -18.07 1.66
CA GLY A 158 -6.04 -17.55 3.04
C GLY A 158 -4.75 -17.96 3.75
N ARG A 159 -4.13 -19.07 3.34
CA ARG A 159 -2.89 -19.56 3.93
C ARG A 159 -1.67 -18.75 3.53
N THR A 160 -1.63 -18.20 2.31
CA THR A 160 -0.49 -17.34 1.89
C THR A 160 -0.49 -16.05 2.71
N GLN A 161 -1.67 -15.48 2.93
CA GLN A 161 -1.83 -14.30 3.76
C GLN A 161 -1.40 -14.58 5.20
N GLU A 162 -1.91 -15.66 5.82
CA GLU A 162 -1.54 -16.06 7.18
C GLU A 162 -0.03 -16.28 7.32
N LEU A 163 0.58 -16.96 6.34
CA LEU A 163 2.02 -17.18 6.28
C LEU A 163 2.79 -15.86 6.25
N CYS A 164 2.40 -14.91 5.40
CA CYS A 164 2.99 -13.58 5.38
C CYS A 164 2.79 -12.85 6.72
N HIS A 165 1.66 -13.06 7.39
CA HIS A 165 1.39 -12.45 8.70
C HIS A 165 2.29 -12.98 9.81
N GLN A 166 2.60 -14.27 9.80
CA GLN A 166 3.38 -14.93 10.84
C GLN A 166 4.89 -14.80 10.57
N VAL A 167 5.34 -15.04 9.34
CA VAL A 167 6.76 -15.19 9.04
C VAL A 167 7.48 -13.85 8.84
N ILE A 168 6.87 -12.89 8.15
CA ILE A 168 7.54 -11.61 7.82
C ILE A 168 7.97 -10.83 9.09
N PRO A 169 7.15 -10.70 10.15
CA PRO A 169 7.57 -10.03 11.39
C PRO A 169 8.73 -10.75 12.09
N ILE A 170 8.75 -12.09 12.09
CA ILE A 170 9.84 -12.88 12.69
C ILE A 170 11.14 -12.65 11.92
N LEU A 171 11.09 -12.68 10.58
CA LEU A 171 12.25 -12.36 9.74
C LEU A 171 12.80 -10.96 10.01
N HIS A 172 11.92 -9.98 10.24
CA HIS A 172 12.35 -8.64 10.63
C HIS A 172 13.03 -8.62 12.01
N GLN A 173 12.52 -9.36 13.00
CA GLN A 173 13.18 -9.49 14.30
C GLN A 173 14.58 -10.11 14.19
N VAL A 174 14.75 -11.11 13.33
CA VAL A 174 16.08 -11.70 13.04
C VAL A 174 17.05 -10.62 12.55
N VAL A 175 16.60 -9.80 11.61
CA VAL A 175 17.41 -8.73 11.03
C VAL A 175 17.73 -7.62 12.04
N LEU A 176 16.78 -7.26 12.92
CA LEU A 176 17.03 -6.31 14.02
C LEU A 176 18.18 -6.74 14.94
N ASN A 177 18.40 -8.05 15.08
CA ASN A 177 19.48 -8.62 15.88
C ASN A 177 20.76 -8.91 15.07
N GLN A 178 20.65 -9.11 13.74
CA GLN A 178 21.77 -9.41 12.86
C GLN A 178 21.56 -8.81 11.45
N MET A 179 22.05 -7.57 11.26
CA MET A 179 21.81 -6.80 10.03
C MET A 179 22.42 -7.39 8.75
N ASP A 180 23.50 -8.17 8.85
CA ASP A 180 24.09 -8.86 7.69
C ASP A 180 23.13 -9.85 7.02
N LEU A 181 22.06 -10.28 7.71
CA LEU A 181 21.03 -11.15 7.16
C LEU A 181 19.90 -10.40 6.43
N TYR A 182 19.92 -9.06 6.38
CA TYR A 182 18.83 -8.25 5.79
C TYR A 182 18.46 -8.70 4.38
N CYS A 183 19.45 -8.84 3.50
CA CYS A 183 19.20 -9.18 2.09
C CYS A 183 18.54 -10.56 1.94
N LEU A 184 18.99 -11.55 2.72
CA LEU A 184 18.43 -12.90 2.70
C LEU A 184 16.99 -12.92 3.25
N ALA A 185 16.75 -12.29 4.40
CA ALA A 185 15.43 -12.18 4.99
C ALA A 185 14.43 -11.41 4.09
N SER A 186 14.89 -10.31 3.47
CA SER A 186 14.12 -9.54 2.49
C SER A 186 13.79 -10.39 1.25
N SER A 187 14.74 -11.17 0.74
CA SER A 187 14.52 -12.11 -0.36
C SER A 187 13.44 -13.14 -0.03
N ILE A 188 13.53 -13.78 1.15
CA ILE A 188 12.50 -14.72 1.63
C ILE A 188 11.13 -14.04 1.66
N SER A 189 11.06 -12.84 2.23
CA SER A 189 9.81 -12.06 2.29
C SER A 189 9.23 -11.76 0.89
N LYS A 190 10.06 -11.39 -0.09
CA LYS A 190 9.61 -11.18 -1.48
C LYS A 190 9.09 -12.47 -2.12
N GLN A 191 9.74 -13.60 -1.87
CA GLN A 191 9.27 -14.90 -2.36
C GLN A 191 7.93 -15.29 -1.73
N LEU A 192 7.72 -15.01 -0.44
CA LEU A 192 6.43 -15.22 0.23
C LEU A 192 5.33 -14.37 -0.40
N VAL A 193 5.58 -13.09 -0.68
CA VAL A 193 4.63 -12.20 -1.37
C VAL A 193 4.25 -12.77 -2.74
N ALA A 194 5.23 -13.29 -3.48
CA ALA A 194 5.01 -13.82 -4.82
C ALA A 194 4.34 -15.22 -4.86
N LEU A 195 4.01 -15.83 -3.71
CA LEU A 195 3.11 -16.99 -3.64
C LEU A 195 1.62 -16.61 -3.76
N GLU A 196 1.29 -15.32 -3.66
CA GLU A 196 -0.09 -14.82 -3.63
C GLU A 196 -0.64 -14.59 -5.04
N ILE A 197 -1.68 -15.33 -5.39
CA ILE A 197 -2.29 -15.38 -6.73
C ILE A 197 -3.62 -14.60 -6.80
N ILE A 198 -3.95 -13.83 -5.77
CA ILE A 198 -5.05 -12.86 -5.81
C ILE A 198 -4.47 -11.45 -5.83
N PRO A 199 -4.75 -10.63 -6.86
CA PRO A 199 -4.16 -9.29 -7.01
C PRO A 199 -4.29 -8.39 -5.77
N GLU A 200 -5.48 -8.36 -5.18
CA GLU A 200 -5.74 -7.55 -3.98
C GLU A 200 -4.96 -8.08 -2.77
N ALA A 201 -4.92 -9.39 -2.56
CA ALA A 201 -4.13 -10.00 -1.48
C ALA A 201 -2.63 -9.76 -1.67
N TRP A 202 -2.15 -9.87 -2.92
CA TRP A 202 -0.75 -9.66 -3.28
C TRP A 202 -0.32 -8.22 -3.00
N LYS A 203 -1.19 -7.23 -3.30
CA LYS A 203 -0.95 -5.82 -2.94
C LYS A 203 -0.77 -5.63 -1.43
N HIS A 204 -1.63 -6.25 -0.62
CA HIS A 204 -1.50 -6.17 0.85
C HIS A 204 -0.20 -6.84 1.33
N ALA A 205 0.16 -8.00 0.77
CA ALA A 205 1.41 -8.69 1.08
C ALA A 205 2.65 -7.85 0.70
N GLN A 206 2.64 -7.20 -0.46
CA GLN A 206 3.69 -6.27 -0.88
C GLN A 206 3.86 -5.12 0.13
N PHE A 207 2.78 -4.49 0.59
CA PHE A 207 2.90 -3.40 1.57
C PHE A 207 3.33 -3.87 2.96
N ARG A 208 3.03 -5.11 3.33
CA ARG A 208 3.60 -5.76 4.51
C ARG A 208 5.11 -5.96 4.34
N HIS A 209 5.56 -6.43 3.18
CA HIS A 209 6.98 -6.48 2.90
C HIS A 209 7.63 -5.10 3.09
N ILE A 210 7.07 -4.06 2.47
CA ILE A 210 7.61 -2.68 2.56
C ILE A 210 7.61 -2.13 4.00
N SER A 211 6.64 -2.51 4.84
CA SER A 211 6.60 -2.03 6.23
C SER A 211 7.74 -2.62 7.08
N TYR A 212 8.13 -3.87 6.83
CA TYR A 212 9.18 -4.58 7.58
C TYR A 212 10.55 -4.53 6.90
N PHE A 213 10.61 -4.45 5.57
CA PHE A 213 11.81 -4.46 4.75
C PHE A 213 11.82 -3.25 3.81
N PRO A 214 12.06 -2.03 4.34
CA PRO A 214 11.95 -0.80 3.55
C PRO A 214 13.14 -0.52 2.65
N MET A 215 14.28 -1.20 2.80
CA MET A 215 15.47 -0.94 1.98
C MET A 215 15.47 -1.79 0.72
N GLU A 216 15.81 -1.16 -0.40
CA GLU A 216 15.95 -1.82 -1.71
C GLU A 216 17.18 -1.30 -2.44
N ILE A 217 17.86 -2.19 -3.17
CA ILE A 217 19.06 -1.86 -3.96
C ILE A 217 18.64 -1.56 -5.40
N CYS A 218 19.12 -0.45 -5.94
CA CYS A 218 18.94 -0.12 -7.34
C CYS A 218 19.80 -1.05 -8.23
N MET A 219 19.16 -1.84 -9.09
CA MET A 219 19.88 -2.73 -10.01
C MET A 219 20.69 -2.01 -11.09
N ASN A 220 20.44 -0.72 -11.32
CA ASN A 220 21.14 0.06 -12.35
C ASN A 220 22.42 0.74 -11.83
N CYS A 221 22.44 1.21 -10.58
CA CYS A 221 23.59 1.96 -10.03
C CYS A 221 24.13 1.42 -8.69
N GLY A 222 23.47 0.45 -8.07
CA GLY A 222 23.88 -0.13 -6.78
C GLY A 222 23.46 0.67 -5.54
N ASP A 223 22.95 1.89 -5.70
CA ASP A 223 22.50 2.69 -4.56
C ASP A 223 21.30 2.08 -3.84
N THR A 224 21.28 2.20 -2.51
CA THR A 224 20.18 1.70 -1.68
C THR A 224 19.27 2.83 -1.25
N LEU A 225 17.97 2.65 -1.43
CA LEU A 225 16.93 3.62 -1.04
C LEU A 225 15.95 3.05 -0.03
N CYS A 226 15.23 3.94 0.63
CA CYS A 226 14.09 3.63 1.47
C CYS A 226 12.79 3.68 0.66
N LEU A 227 12.10 2.55 0.53
CA LEU A 227 10.80 2.39 -0.12
C LEU A 227 9.69 3.20 0.57
N GLN A 228 9.80 3.45 1.88
CA GLN A 228 8.78 4.16 2.66
C GLN A 228 8.79 5.67 2.40
N CYS A 229 9.95 6.32 2.39
CA CYS A 229 10.07 7.79 2.22
C CYS A 229 10.67 8.24 0.88
N GLY A 230 11.32 7.34 0.13
CA GLY A 230 11.98 7.66 -1.15
C GLY A 230 13.36 8.31 -1.02
N GLU A 231 13.93 8.40 0.18
CA GLU A 231 15.29 8.91 0.42
C GLU A 231 16.32 7.77 0.43
N THR A 232 17.62 8.09 0.65
CA THR A 232 18.66 7.06 0.85
C THR A 232 18.29 6.12 2.00
N ALA A 233 18.67 4.85 1.90
CA ALA A 233 18.48 3.90 2.99
C ALA A 233 19.09 4.40 4.30
N HIS A 234 18.36 4.25 5.41
CA HIS A 234 18.69 4.85 6.70
C HIS A 234 18.52 3.85 7.86
N LEU A 235 19.46 2.91 7.92
CA LEU A 235 19.51 1.79 8.87
C LEU A 235 19.20 2.21 10.31
N GLY A 236 18.26 1.50 10.95
CA GLY A 236 17.93 1.69 12.38
C GLY A 236 17.24 3.01 12.73
N LEU A 237 16.98 3.89 11.75
CA LEU A 237 16.29 5.16 11.96
C LEU A 237 14.94 5.18 11.24
N GLY A 238 13.92 5.69 11.91
CA GLY A 238 12.63 5.97 11.27
C GLY A 238 12.75 7.06 10.22
N CYS A 239 11.89 7.02 9.19
CA CYS A 239 11.90 7.99 8.09
C CYS A 239 11.87 9.46 8.57
N LEU A 240 11.04 9.75 9.59
CA LEU A 240 10.93 11.10 10.16
C LEU A 240 12.22 11.54 10.85
N ASP A 241 12.88 10.64 11.59
CA ASP A 241 14.11 10.99 12.32
C ASP A 241 15.30 11.13 11.37
N TYR A 242 15.35 10.31 10.32
CA TYR A 242 16.28 10.52 9.22
C TYR A 242 16.10 11.92 8.59
N LEU A 243 14.86 12.33 8.29
CA LEU A 243 14.59 13.65 7.72
C LEU A 243 15.01 14.79 8.68
N LYS A 244 14.72 14.67 9.98
CA LYS A 244 15.19 15.65 11.00
C LYS A 244 16.72 15.71 11.06
N ALA A 245 17.39 14.56 11.02
CA ALA A 245 18.86 14.49 11.01
C ALA A 245 19.45 15.06 9.72
N LYS A 246 18.78 14.86 8.57
CA LYS A 246 19.14 15.46 7.29
C LYS A 246 19.01 16.98 7.35
N LEU A 247 17.89 17.50 7.87
CA LEU A 247 17.64 18.94 8.05
C LEU A 247 18.75 19.64 8.84
N LYS A 248 19.21 19.04 9.96
CA LYS A 248 20.27 19.61 10.80
C LYS A 248 21.65 19.65 10.13
N ARG A 249 21.89 18.79 9.13
CA ARG A 249 23.18 18.67 8.43
C ARG A 249 23.22 19.46 7.12
N SER A 250 22.06 19.81 6.57
CA SER A 250 21.95 20.56 5.32
C SER A 250 22.33 22.03 5.51
N THR A 251 23.13 22.56 4.59
CA THR A 251 23.47 23.99 4.50
C THR A 251 22.76 24.69 3.34
N ASP A 252 22.16 23.91 2.44
CA ASP A 252 21.39 24.37 1.28
C ASP A 252 19.98 24.81 1.69
N ALA A 253 19.66 26.08 1.46
CA ALA A 253 18.39 26.70 1.82
C ALA A 253 17.17 26.08 1.10
N GLU A 254 17.33 25.65 -0.16
CA GLU A 254 16.26 25.03 -0.94
C GLU A 254 15.96 23.62 -0.42
N LEU A 255 17.02 22.86 -0.14
CA LEU A 255 16.91 21.54 0.47
C LEU A 255 16.30 21.61 1.88
N ILE A 256 16.71 22.59 2.70
CA ILE A 256 16.15 22.84 4.03
C ILE A 256 14.63 23.07 3.93
N SER A 257 14.21 23.98 3.05
CA SER A 257 12.79 24.30 2.84
C SER A 257 11.99 23.06 2.41
N THR A 258 12.55 22.27 1.51
CA THR A 258 11.95 21.01 1.03
C THR A 258 11.77 19.99 2.16
N ILE A 259 12.81 19.79 2.99
CA ILE A 259 12.76 18.83 4.10
C ILE A 259 11.78 19.31 5.19
N GLN A 260 11.78 20.61 5.51
CA GLN A 260 10.82 21.19 6.46
C GLN A 260 9.38 20.98 5.98
N TRP A 261 9.11 21.21 4.70
CA TRP A 261 7.80 20.95 4.13
C TRP A 261 7.40 19.47 4.28
N LYS A 262 8.32 18.52 3.97
CA LYS A 262 8.07 17.08 4.17
C LYS A 262 7.74 16.77 5.63
N LEU A 263 8.51 17.28 6.59
CA LEU A 263 8.29 17.03 8.02
C LEU A 263 6.94 17.55 8.52
N ASN A 264 6.48 18.69 8.00
CA ASN A 264 5.23 19.32 8.43
C ASN A 264 4.00 18.71 7.76
N ASN A 265 4.13 18.25 6.53
CA ASN A 265 2.98 17.87 5.69
C ASN A 265 2.87 16.36 5.43
N THR A 266 3.85 15.55 5.84
CA THR A 266 3.83 14.10 5.61
C THR A 266 3.80 13.30 6.91
N ARG A 267 3.13 12.14 6.86
CA ARG A 267 3.09 11.16 7.95
C ARG A 267 3.16 9.75 7.40
N PRO A 268 3.70 8.79 8.16
CA PRO A 268 3.66 7.38 7.77
C PRO A 268 2.23 6.85 7.86
N CYS A 269 1.80 6.09 6.85
CA CYS A 269 0.58 5.31 6.95
C CYS A 269 0.74 4.23 8.05
N PRO A 270 -0.19 4.11 9.02
CA PRO A 270 -0.08 3.14 10.12
C PRO A 270 -0.10 1.67 9.66
N ASN A 271 -0.58 1.39 8.45
CA ASN A 271 -0.63 0.04 7.90
C ASN A 271 0.60 -0.32 7.04
N CYS A 272 1.03 0.56 6.13
CA CYS A 272 2.14 0.25 5.20
C CYS A 272 3.43 1.03 5.44
N SER A 273 3.43 1.96 6.41
CA SER A 273 4.55 2.85 6.75
C SER A 273 5.05 3.78 5.64
N VAL A 274 4.45 3.75 4.44
CA VAL A 274 4.75 4.70 3.37
C VAL A 274 4.36 6.10 3.80
N MET A 275 5.27 7.06 3.59
CA MET A 275 5.04 8.47 3.87
C MET A 275 4.00 9.02 2.88
N ILE A 276 2.91 9.55 3.41
CA ILE A 276 1.84 10.18 2.64
C ILE A 276 1.65 11.63 3.10
N ASN A 277 1.26 12.51 2.18
CA ASN A 277 0.76 13.83 2.49
C ASN A 277 -0.77 13.82 2.50
N ARG A 278 -1.37 14.81 3.17
CA ARG A 278 -2.82 15.00 3.21
C ARG A 278 -3.16 16.40 2.69
N ASP A 279 -4.15 16.49 1.83
CA ASP A 279 -4.78 17.76 1.47
C ASP A 279 -5.73 18.21 2.61
N GLU A 280 -5.86 19.50 2.86
CA GLU A 280 -6.49 20.03 4.08
C GLU A 280 -7.98 19.63 4.26
N GLY A 281 -8.48 19.66 5.51
CA GLY A 281 -9.93 19.67 5.78
C GLY A 281 -10.58 18.45 6.46
N CYS A 282 -10.02 17.24 6.38
CA CYS A 282 -10.61 16.05 7.01
C CYS A 282 -9.60 15.17 7.76
N ASN A 283 -9.96 14.68 8.96
CA ASN A 283 -9.10 13.76 9.71
C ASN A 283 -9.20 12.31 9.22
N LYS A 284 -10.25 11.94 8.47
CA LYS A 284 -10.33 10.63 7.83
C LYS A 284 -9.42 10.61 6.59
N VAL A 285 -8.50 9.66 6.55
CA VAL A 285 -7.55 9.48 5.45
C VAL A 285 -7.66 8.07 4.91
N ASP A 286 -7.82 7.96 3.60
CA ASP A 286 -7.75 6.72 2.85
C ASP A 286 -6.37 6.66 2.18
N CYS A 287 -5.49 5.75 2.61
CA CYS A 287 -4.14 5.66 2.05
C CYS A 287 -4.21 5.25 0.57
N LEU A 288 -3.79 6.14 -0.33
CA LEU A 288 -3.77 5.86 -1.77
C LEU A 288 -2.92 4.63 -2.14
N GLN A 289 -1.93 4.29 -1.32
CA GLN A 289 -1.05 3.16 -1.58
C GLN A 289 -1.71 1.83 -1.18
N CYS A 290 -1.96 1.61 0.12
CA CYS A 290 -2.46 0.33 0.61
C CYS A 290 -3.99 0.24 0.80
N GLY A 291 -4.72 1.35 0.65
CA GLY A 291 -6.17 1.42 0.84
C GLY A 291 -6.65 1.47 2.30
N TYR A 292 -5.73 1.46 3.27
CA TYR A 292 -6.08 1.51 4.69
C TYR A 292 -6.72 2.85 5.06
N ARG A 293 -7.84 2.79 5.80
CA ARG A 293 -8.58 3.96 6.27
C ARG A 293 -8.26 4.24 7.73
N PHE A 294 -7.82 5.45 8.04
CA PHE A 294 -7.40 5.80 9.39
C PHE A 294 -7.60 7.29 9.71
N CYS A 295 -7.52 7.63 11.00
CA CYS A 295 -7.54 9.01 11.45
C CYS A 295 -6.14 9.63 11.39
N TRP A 296 -5.94 10.73 10.67
CA TRP A 296 -4.67 11.47 10.56
C TRP A 296 -4.10 11.91 11.91
N LYS A 297 -4.98 12.24 12.86
CA LYS A 297 -4.61 12.77 14.17
C LYS A 297 -4.06 11.69 15.10
N CYS A 298 -4.72 10.53 15.17
CA CYS A 298 -4.38 9.47 16.14
C CYS A 298 -3.83 8.18 15.52
N GLY A 299 -3.86 8.01 14.19
CA GLY A 299 -3.38 6.82 13.49
C GLY A 299 -4.30 5.59 13.59
N SER A 300 -5.41 5.66 14.35
CA SER A 300 -6.32 4.53 14.55
C SER A 300 -7.15 4.22 13.30
N ALA A 301 -7.52 2.94 13.15
CA ALA A 301 -8.42 2.47 12.11
C ALA A 301 -9.71 3.28 12.08
N TRP A 302 -10.18 3.65 10.89
CA TRP A 302 -11.46 4.33 10.73
C TRP A 302 -12.59 3.30 10.60
N THR A 303 -13.44 3.18 11.61
CA THR A 303 -14.62 2.30 11.58
C THR A 303 -15.87 3.12 11.25
N GLN A 304 -16.71 2.63 10.34
CA GLN A 304 -18.01 3.26 10.04
C GLN A 304 -19.05 3.02 11.14
N ALA A 305 -18.79 2.12 12.10
CA ALA A 305 -19.68 1.87 13.23
C ALA A 305 -19.77 3.07 14.19
N GLU A 306 -18.80 3.99 14.14
CA GLU A 306 -18.77 5.24 14.91
C GLU A 306 -19.25 6.42 14.06
N LEU A 307 -20.42 6.30 13.43
CA LEU A 307 -21.13 7.46 12.89
C LEU A 307 -21.61 8.32 14.06
N GLY A 308 -20.84 9.33 14.45
CA GLY A 308 -21.45 10.55 14.99
C GLY A 308 -20.67 11.36 16.00
N VAL A 309 -19.84 10.79 16.87
CA VAL A 309 -19.05 11.59 17.84
C VAL A 309 -17.80 10.80 18.24
N PRO A 310 -16.58 11.28 17.93
CA PRO A 310 -15.37 10.70 18.49
C PRO A 310 -15.41 10.82 20.01
N ASP A 311 -15.12 9.74 20.75
CA ASP A 311 -14.92 9.81 22.20
C ASP A 311 -13.65 10.62 22.51
N MET A 312 -13.85 11.91 22.77
CA MET A 312 -12.77 12.84 23.05
C MET A 312 -12.01 12.49 24.34
N HIS A 313 -12.64 11.82 25.31
CA HIS A 313 -11.99 11.38 26.53
C HIS A 313 -11.02 10.22 26.26
N ALA A 314 -11.41 9.26 25.42
CA ALA A 314 -10.52 8.17 25.01
C ALA A 314 -9.33 8.68 24.18
N ILE A 315 -9.53 9.71 23.36
CA ILE A 315 -8.47 10.33 22.56
C ILE A 315 -7.49 11.12 23.44
N ASP A 316 -7.99 11.89 24.41
CA ASP A 316 -7.13 12.71 25.29
C ASP A 316 -6.38 11.85 26.32
N ALA A 317 -6.99 10.78 26.83
CA ALA A 317 -6.29 9.79 27.65
C ALA A 317 -5.12 9.13 26.89
N ARG A 318 -5.31 8.81 25.61
CA ARG A 318 -4.24 8.27 24.75
C ARG A 318 -3.16 9.31 24.40
N ARG A 319 -3.51 10.60 24.29
CA ARG A 319 -2.50 11.65 24.09
C ARG A 319 -1.58 11.79 25.30
N GLN A 320 -2.14 11.71 26.52
CA GLN A 320 -1.34 11.81 27.73
C GLN A 320 -0.37 10.64 27.88
N SER A 321 -0.76 9.42 27.47
CA SER A 321 0.15 8.26 27.47
C SER A 321 1.29 8.34 26.45
N ILE A 322 1.14 9.15 25.39
CA ILE A 322 2.16 9.29 24.33
C ILE A 322 3.16 10.41 24.65
N GLN A 323 2.83 11.35 25.55
CA GLN A 323 3.74 12.45 25.95
C GLN A 323 4.68 12.08 27.11
N THR A 324 4.52 10.88 27.69
CA THR A 324 5.36 10.37 28.79
C THR A 324 6.33 9.26 28.36
N LEU A 325 6.60 9.14 27.05
CA LEU A 325 7.66 8.31 26.46
C LEU A 325 8.48 9.17 25.48
#